data_AF-A0A0K2V396-F1
#
_entry.id   AF-A0A0K2V396-F1
#
_cell.length_a   1.000
_cell.length_b   1.000
_cell.length_c   1.000
_cell.angle_alpha   90.00
_cell.angle_beta   90.00
_cell.angle_gamma   90.00
#
_symmetry.space_group_name_H-M   'P 1'
#
loop_
_entity.id
_entity.type
_entity.pdbx_description
1 polymer ?
#
loop_
_entity_poly.entity_id
_entity_poly.type
_entity_poly.pdbx_seq_one_letter_code
_entity_poly.pdbx_strand_id
1 'polypeptide(L)'
;MNIKPIIILVITAQLYAQTESQRSFGQGDLISLLRRGGGASGNVEDLTRNVFLDDNNLPGEINKDGKRCVPKVIQVEETVYDRGMECHHSFNKKCHLTYITDYASAAEKKCETNFKKNCHITFKPVPHTEKVKKC
;
A
#
# COMPACT_ATOMS: atom_id res chain seq x y z
N MET A 1 38.17 12.94 -1.05
CA MET A 1 37.18 11.94 -0.60
C MET A 1 37.70 10.57 -1.01
N ASN A 2 38.30 9.81 -0.08
CA ASN A 2 38.80 8.46 -0.35
C ASN A 2 37.79 7.44 0.19
N ILE A 3 36.89 6.98 -0.68
CA ILE A 3 35.95 5.91 -0.36
C ILE A 3 36.77 4.62 -0.25
N LYS A 4 36.80 4.03 0.95
CA LYS A 4 37.58 2.81 1.22
C LYS A 4 37.09 1.67 0.29
N PRO A 5 38.00 0.86 -0.28
CA PRO A 5 37.65 -0.21 -1.24
C PRO A 5 36.70 -1.26 -0.66
N ILE A 6 36.69 -1.38 0.68
CA ILE A 6 35.78 -2.25 1.44
C ILE A 6 34.31 -1.84 1.23
N ILE A 7 34.02 -0.54 1.13
CA ILE A 7 32.64 -0.05 1.00
C ILE A 7 32.08 -0.39 -0.39
N ILE A 8 32.91 -0.31 -1.44
CA ILE A 8 32.51 -0.66 -2.81
C ILE A 8 32.24 -2.17 -2.93
N LEU A 9 33.06 -3.01 -2.31
CA LEU A 9 32.88 -4.46 -2.28
C LEU A 9 31.61 -4.92 -1.55
N VAL A 10 31.22 -4.22 -0.48
CA VAL A 10 29.98 -4.55 0.25
C VAL A 10 28.75 -4.21 -0.58
N ILE A 11 28.75 -3.07 -1.27
CA ILE A 11 27.61 -2.65 -2.09
C ILE A 11 27.42 -3.57 -3.29
N THR A 12 28.52 -3.98 -3.96
CA THR A 12 28.41 -4.91 -5.09
C THR A 12 27.93 -6.30 -4.63
N ALA A 13 28.44 -6.83 -3.51
CA ALA A 13 27.98 -8.12 -2.99
C ALA A 13 26.49 -8.13 -2.60
N GLN A 14 25.96 -7.01 -2.07
CA GLN A 14 24.54 -6.88 -1.71
C GLN A 14 23.61 -6.80 -2.95
N LEU A 15 24.08 -6.24 -4.05
CA LEU A 15 23.33 -6.16 -5.32
C LEU A 15 23.28 -7.51 -6.06
N TYR A 16 24.34 -8.33 -6.00
CA TYR A 16 24.36 -9.64 -6.66
C TYR A 16 23.53 -10.72 -5.96
N ALA A 17 23.21 -10.57 -4.66
CA ALA A 17 22.46 -11.55 -3.90
C ALA A 17 20.93 -11.56 -4.17
N GLN A 18 20.38 -10.60 -4.92
CA GLN A 18 18.93 -10.48 -5.14
C GLN A 18 18.41 -11.06 -6.47
N THR A 19 19.25 -11.63 -7.33
CA THR A 19 18.83 -12.05 -8.69
C THR A 19 18.48 -13.53 -8.87
N GLU A 20 18.45 -14.35 -7.82
CA GLU A 20 18.26 -15.81 -7.96
C GLU A 20 16.85 -16.37 -7.66
N SER A 21 15.85 -15.55 -7.30
CA SER A 21 14.53 -16.08 -6.89
C SER A 21 13.45 -16.21 -7.98
N GLN A 22 13.74 -15.95 -9.26
CA GLN A 22 12.72 -16.06 -10.32
C GLN A 22 13.18 -16.92 -11.52
N ARG A 23 13.16 -18.25 -11.36
CA ARG A 23 13.08 -19.17 -12.51
C ARG A 23 12.22 -20.40 -12.18
N SER A 24 11.16 -20.57 -12.98
CA SER A 24 10.42 -21.82 -13.30
C SER A 24 8.95 -21.84 -12.88
N PHE A 25 8.07 -21.45 -13.81
CA PHE A 25 6.70 -21.97 -13.89
C PHE A 25 6.50 -22.43 -15.34
N GLY A 26 6.58 -23.75 -15.56
CA GLY A 26 6.48 -24.38 -16.87
C GLY A 26 5.04 -24.35 -17.40
N GLN A 27 4.85 -23.76 -18.58
CA GLN A 27 3.59 -23.75 -19.31
C GLN A 27 3.58 -24.96 -20.26
N GLY A 28 3.26 -26.15 -19.73
CA GLY A 28 3.31 -27.42 -20.48
C GLY A 28 2.04 -28.27 -20.44
N ASP A 29 1.11 -28.05 -19.50
CA ASP A 29 0.10 -29.07 -19.17
C ASP A 29 -1.34 -28.81 -19.68
N LEU A 30 -1.57 -27.78 -20.49
CA LEU A 30 -2.93 -27.47 -20.97
C LEU A 30 -3.26 -27.97 -22.39
N ILE A 31 -2.29 -28.54 -23.13
CA ILE A 31 -2.53 -29.04 -24.50
C ILE A 31 -2.88 -30.55 -24.54
N SER A 32 -2.61 -31.30 -23.47
CA SER A 32 -2.96 -32.74 -23.39
C SER A 32 -4.45 -33.00 -23.14
N LEU A 33 -5.20 -32.01 -22.63
CA LEU A 33 -6.64 -32.13 -22.35
C LEU A 33 -7.53 -31.93 -23.59
N LEU A 34 -7.01 -31.37 -24.69
CA LEU A 34 -7.80 -31.07 -25.90
C LEU A 34 -7.71 -32.15 -27.00
N ARG A 35 -7.02 -33.27 -26.78
CA ARG A 35 -6.79 -34.29 -27.83
C ARG A 35 -7.45 -35.63 -27.57
N ARG A 36 -8.66 -35.62 -26.98
CA ARG A 36 -9.52 -36.80 -26.90
C ARG A 36 -10.85 -36.52 -27.59
N GLY A 37 -10.88 -36.75 -28.90
CA GLY A 37 -12.06 -36.61 -29.74
C GLY A 37 -11.72 -36.98 -31.18
N GLY A 38 -11.42 -38.27 -31.40
CA GLY A 38 -11.17 -38.87 -32.71
C GLY A 38 -12.40 -38.79 -33.61
N GLY A 39 -12.14 -38.73 -34.92
CA GLY A 39 -13.14 -38.55 -35.95
C GLY A 39 -14.21 -39.64 -36.03
N ALA A 40 -15.37 -39.26 -36.55
CA ALA A 40 -16.40 -40.17 -37.02
C ALA A 40 -17.08 -39.57 -38.26
N SER A 41 -17.08 -40.35 -39.34
CA SER A 41 -17.94 -40.19 -40.51
C SER A 41 -19.40 -40.20 -40.04
N GLY A 42 -20.15 -39.11 -40.26
CA GLY A 42 -21.48 -38.94 -39.68
C GLY A 42 -22.59 -38.96 -40.73
N ASN A 43 -23.33 -40.06 -40.77
CA ASN A 43 -24.69 -40.10 -41.32
C ASN A 43 -25.58 -39.13 -40.52
N VAL A 44 -26.59 -38.53 -41.16
CA VAL A 44 -27.45 -37.47 -40.56
C VAL A 44 -28.18 -37.95 -39.29
N GLU A 45 -28.29 -39.27 -39.12
CA GLU A 45 -28.94 -39.96 -38.00
C GLU A 45 -28.13 -39.98 -36.69
N ASP A 46 -26.84 -39.59 -36.71
CA ASP A 46 -26.02 -39.46 -35.48
C ASP A 46 -26.16 -38.08 -34.80
N LEU A 47 -26.73 -37.10 -35.49
CA LEU A 47 -26.98 -35.76 -34.93
C LEU A 47 -28.20 -35.72 -34.01
N THR A 48 -29.12 -36.68 -34.14
CA THR A 48 -30.37 -36.74 -33.37
C THR A 48 -30.32 -37.65 -32.15
N ARG A 49 -29.25 -38.44 -31.98
CA ARG A 49 -29.15 -39.43 -30.88
C ARG A 49 -29.07 -38.84 -29.46
N ASN A 50 -28.80 -37.53 -29.33
CA ASN A 50 -28.64 -36.88 -28.02
C ASN A 50 -29.77 -35.90 -27.68
N VAL A 51 -30.83 -35.81 -28.49
CA VAL A 51 -31.98 -34.95 -28.19
C VAL A 51 -33.07 -35.79 -27.55
N PHE A 52 -33.01 -35.89 -26.22
CA PHE A 52 -34.10 -36.45 -25.43
C PHE A 52 -35.25 -35.44 -25.41
N LEU A 53 -36.29 -35.68 -26.21
CA LEU A 53 -37.54 -34.93 -26.15
C LEU A 53 -38.51 -35.72 -25.27
N ASP A 54 -38.78 -35.21 -24.07
CA ASP A 54 -39.79 -35.79 -23.18
C ASP A 54 -41.19 -35.40 -23.66
N ASP A 55 -41.93 -36.32 -24.28
CA ASP A 55 -43.28 -36.10 -24.84
C ASP A 55 -44.29 -35.49 -23.84
N ASN A 56 -44.04 -35.70 -22.54
CA ASN A 56 -44.88 -35.22 -21.44
C ASN A 56 -44.56 -33.78 -21.00
N ASN A 57 -43.46 -33.17 -21.45
CA ASN A 57 -42.99 -31.85 -21.00
C ASN A 57 -42.67 -30.90 -22.17
N LEU A 58 -43.43 -30.98 -23.27
CA LEU A 58 -43.29 -30.02 -24.36
C LEU A 58 -44.03 -28.70 -24.04
N PRO A 59 -43.39 -27.54 -24.28
CA PRO A 59 -44.05 -26.24 -24.13
C PRO A 59 -45.17 -26.06 -25.16
N GLY A 60 -46.18 -25.26 -24.80
CA GLY A 60 -47.28 -24.88 -25.68
C GLY A 60 -48.59 -25.62 -25.46
N GLU A 61 -49.69 -25.06 -25.96
CA GLU A 61 -51.05 -25.60 -25.81
C GLU A 61 -51.46 -26.44 -27.02
N ILE A 62 -52.26 -27.48 -26.80
CA ILE A 62 -52.74 -28.39 -27.86
C ILE A 62 -54.05 -27.83 -28.44
N ASN A 63 -54.04 -27.52 -29.74
CA ASN A 63 -55.24 -27.14 -30.46
C ASN A 63 -56.11 -28.35 -30.81
N LYS A 64 -57.38 -28.09 -31.15
CA LYS A 64 -58.35 -29.12 -31.57
C LYS A 64 -57.89 -29.98 -32.76
N ASP A 65 -56.96 -29.46 -33.55
CA ASP A 65 -56.35 -30.13 -34.70
C ASP A 65 -55.09 -30.97 -34.36
N GLY A 66 -54.79 -31.17 -33.07
CA GLY A 66 -53.64 -31.96 -32.60
C GLY A 66 -52.28 -31.27 -32.75
N LYS A 67 -52.25 -30.00 -33.13
CA LYS A 67 -51.02 -29.18 -33.25
C LYS A 67 -50.73 -28.45 -31.94
N ARG A 68 -49.45 -28.37 -31.56
CA ARG A 68 -48.98 -27.60 -30.40
C ARG A 68 -48.62 -26.17 -30.82
N CYS A 69 -49.24 -25.18 -30.19
CA CYS A 69 -48.91 -23.77 -30.36
C CYS A 69 -47.97 -23.30 -29.25
N VAL A 70 -46.76 -22.91 -29.63
CA VAL A 70 -45.77 -22.32 -28.72
C VAL A 70 -45.84 -20.80 -28.84
N PRO A 71 -45.92 -20.04 -27.73
CA PRO A 71 -45.92 -18.59 -27.79
C PRO A 71 -44.58 -18.08 -28.33
N LYS A 72 -44.65 -17.19 -29.32
CA LYS A 72 -43.46 -16.51 -29.86
C LYS A 72 -43.10 -15.34 -28.96
N VAL A 73 -41.99 -15.44 -28.24
CA VAL A 73 -41.41 -14.30 -27.51
C VAL A 73 -40.66 -13.43 -28.51
N ILE A 74 -40.94 -12.12 -28.50
CA ILE A 74 -40.19 -11.12 -29.25
C ILE A 74 -39.36 -10.29 -28.27
N GLN A 75 -38.12 -9.98 -28.67
CA GLN A 75 -37.29 -9.03 -27.95
C GLN A 75 -37.53 -7.65 -28.59
N VAL A 76 -37.87 -6.66 -27.77
CA VAL A 76 -38.02 -5.27 -28.18
C VAL A 76 -36.86 -4.50 -27.58
N GLU A 77 -36.12 -3.78 -28.43
CA GLU A 77 -35.02 -2.93 -27.99
C GLU A 77 -35.59 -1.58 -27.55
N GLU A 78 -35.44 -1.24 -26.27
CA GLU A 78 -35.81 0.07 -25.72
C GLU A 78 -34.55 0.87 -25.40
N THR A 79 -34.47 2.12 -25.86
CA THR A 79 -33.37 3.03 -25.53
C THR A 79 -33.66 3.76 -24.23
N VAL A 80 -33.01 3.32 -23.15
CA VAL A 80 -33.09 3.98 -21.83
C VAL A 80 -31.94 4.99 -21.71
N TYR A 81 -32.27 6.26 -21.47
CA TYR A 81 -31.28 7.31 -21.26
C TYR A 81 -30.99 7.50 -19.76
N ASP A 82 -29.79 7.12 -19.33
CA ASP A 82 -29.33 7.35 -17.97
C ASP A 82 -28.82 8.79 -17.80
N ARG A 83 -29.33 9.49 -16.78
CA ARG A 83 -28.82 10.81 -16.39
C ARG A 83 -27.58 10.64 -15.51
N GLY A 84 -26.45 10.33 -16.12
CA GLY A 84 -25.16 10.30 -15.44
C GLY A 84 -24.67 11.71 -15.10
N MET A 85 -24.31 11.96 -13.84
CA MET A 85 -23.50 13.12 -13.51
C MET A 85 -22.03 12.72 -13.59
N GLU A 86 -21.24 13.38 -14.43
CA GLU A 86 -19.80 13.14 -14.51
C GLU A 86 -19.08 14.06 -13.54
N CYS A 87 -18.54 13.50 -12.46
CA CYS A 87 -17.74 14.26 -11.49
C CYS A 87 -16.31 14.44 -12.01
N HIS A 88 -15.99 15.64 -12.48
CA HIS A 88 -14.62 15.99 -12.86
C HIS A 88 -13.77 16.30 -11.61
N HIS A 89 -12.83 15.41 -11.29
CA HIS A 89 -11.89 15.61 -10.18
C HIS A 89 -10.62 16.33 -10.67
N SER A 90 -10.47 17.61 -10.33
CA SER A 90 -9.20 18.33 -10.55
C SER A 90 -8.28 18.17 -9.34
N PHE A 91 -7.15 17.50 -9.51
CA PHE A 91 -6.14 17.34 -8.45
C PHE A 91 -5.23 18.58 -8.41
N ASN A 92 -5.42 19.44 -7.41
CA ASN A 92 -4.55 20.59 -7.18
C ASN A 92 -3.39 20.22 -6.25
N LYS A 93 -2.16 20.55 -6.64
CA LYS A 93 -0.96 20.32 -5.83
C LYS A 93 -0.96 21.28 -4.63
N LYS A 94 -1.01 20.73 -3.41
CA LYS A 94 -0.85 21.48 -2.16
C LYS A 94 0.63 21.45 -1.76
N CYS A 95 1.31 22.58 -1.80
CA CYS A 95 2.70 22.70 -1.37
C CYS A 95 2.76 23.17 0.09
N HIS A 96 3.50 22.45 0.94
CA HIS A 96 3.78 22.85 2.32
C HIS A 96 5.20 23.41 2.43
N LEU A 97 5.38 24.44 3.27
CA LEU A 97 6.70 24.98 3.61
C LEU A 97 7.20 24.31 4.89
N THR A 98 8.30 23.59 4.82
CA THR A 98 8.96 22.97 5.99
C THR A 98 10.31 23.61 6.23
N TYR A 99 10.56 24.10 7.45
CA TYR A 99 11.85 24.63 7.87
C TYR A 99 12.63 23.54 8.63
N ILE A 100 13.89 23.33 8.27
CA ILE A 100 14.82 22.44 8.99
C ILE A 100 15.82 23.32 9.71
N THR A 101 15.97 23.11 11.02
CA THR A 101 16.97 23.79 11.85
C THR A 101 18.05 22.82 12.27
N ASP A 102 19.27 23.05 11.82
CA ASP A 102 20.44 22.26 12.22
C ASP A 102 21.05 22.85 13.50
N TYR A 103 21.25 22.00 14.51
CA TYR A 103 21.91 22.37 15.76
C TYR A 103 23.30 21.73 15.83
N ALA A 104 24.33 22.53 16.12
CA ALA A 104 25.66 22.03 16.43
C ALA A 104 25.87 22.00 17.95
N SER A 105 26.25 20.85 18.50
CA SER A 105 26.59 20.75 19.92
C SER A 105 27.93 21.42 20.21
N ALA A 106 27.94 22.42 21.09
CA ALA A 106 29.17 22.98 21.64
C ALA A 106 29.44 22.37 23.03
N ALA A 107 30.70 22.06 23.32
CA ALA A 107 31.09 21.59 24.65
C ALA A 107 31.10 22.77 25.64
N GLU A 108 30.28 22.68 26.69
CA GLU A 108 30.24 23.67 27.76
C GLU A 108 31.25 23.31 28.86
N LYS A 109 32.12 24.25 29.22
CA LYS A 109 33.08 24.08 30.32
C LYS A 109 32.44 24.56 31.63
N LYS A 110 32.14 23.62 32.54
CA LYS A 110 31.78 23.95 33.93
C LYS A 110 33.02 24.43 34.67
N CYS A 111 33.11 25.74 34.94
CA CYS A 111 34.17 26.32 35.76
C CYS A 111 33.71 26.39 37.22
N GLU A 112 34.34 25.62 38.11
CA GLU A 112 34.14 25.74 39.56
C GLU A 112 34.89 26.97 40.09
N THR A 113 34.18 27.93 40.67
CA THR A 113 34.76 29.16 41.22
C THR A 113 35.16 28.97 42.68
N ASN A 114 36.30 28.34 42.93
CA ASN A 114 36.86 28.25 44.28
C ASN A 114 37.65 29.54 44.63
N PHE A 115 37.03 30.43 45.39
CA PHE A 115 37.68 31.66 45.87
C PHE A 115 38.26 31.45 47.27
N LYS A 116 39.59 31.58 47.42
CA LYS A 116 40.24 31.62 48.73
C LYS A 116 40.04 33.00 49.36
N LYS A 117 39.14 33.12 50.34
CA LYS A 117 38.94 34.38 51.08
C LYS A 117 40.16 34.66 51.97
N ASN A 118 40.93 35.69 51.65
CA ASN A 118 41.96 36.24 52.52
C ASN A 118 41.40 37.47 53.25
N CYS A 119 40.71 37.24 54.38
CA CYS A 119 40.13 38.31 55.17
C CYS A 119 41.17 38.87 56.14
N HIS A 120 41.58 40.13 55.97
CA HIS A 120 42.41 40.86 56.94
C HIS A 120 41.49 41.65 57.89
N ILE A 121 41.42 41.24 59.15
CA ILE A 121 40.65 41.95 60.18
C ILE A 121 41.54 43.04 60.77
N THR A 122 41.17 44.31 60.56
CA THR A 122 41.87 45.46 61.14
C THR A 122 40.97 46.13 62.17
N PHE A 123 41.39 46.12 63.44
CA PHE A 123 40.69 46.85 64.50
C PHE A 123 41.04 48.34 64.41
N LYS A 124 40.02 49.20 64.34
CA LYS A 124 40.18 50.65 64.45
C LYS A 124 39.85 51.06 65.89
N PRO A 125 40.69 51.89 66.55
CA PRO A 125 40.34 52.42 67.85
C PRO A 125 39.11 53.32 67.72
N VAL A 126 38.07 53.04 68.50
CA VAL A 126 36.86 53.87 68.60
C VAL A 126 36.81 54.45 70.02
N PRO A 127 36.59 55.75 70.19
CA PRO A 127 36.42 56.33 71.51
C PRO A 127 35.11 55.85 72.13
N HIS A 128 35.19 55.23 73.31
CA HIS A 128 34.02 54.86 74.11
C HIS A 128 33.86 55.85 75.27
N THR A 129 32.63 56.32 75.50
CA THR A 129 32.33 57.20 76.63
C THR A 129 31.94 56.36 77.84
N GLU A 130 32.83 56.26 78.82
CA GLU A 130 32.53 55.64 80.10
C GLU A 130 32.09 56.69 81.13
N LYS A 131 31.00 56.41 81.84
CA LYS A 131 30.54 57.28 82.93
C LYS A 131 31.30 56.91 84.20
N VAL A 132 32.32 57.70 84.54
CA VAL A 132 33.02 57.57 85.81
C VAL A 132 32.24 58.25 86.94
N LYS A 133 32.05 57.56 88.06
CA LYS A 133 31.52 58.17 89.28
C LYS A 133 32.65 58.93 89.97
N LYS A 134 32.52 60.24 90.09
CA LYS A 134 33.44 61.05 90.89
C LYS A 134 33.17 60.74 92.37
N CYS A 135 34.21 60.31 93.08
CA CYS A 135 34.18 60.14 94.54
C CYS A 135 34.17 61.51 95.22
#